data_AF-A0A450Y8R2-F1
#
_entry.id   AF-A0A450Y8R2-F1
#
_cell.length_a   1.000
_cell.length_b   1.000
_cell.length_c   1.000
_cell.angle_alpha   90.00
_cell.angle_beta   90.00
_cell.angle_gamma   90.00
#
_symmetry.space_group_name_H-M   'P 1'
#
loop_
_entity.id
_entity.type
_entity.pdbx_description
1 polymer ?
#
loop_
_entity_poly.entity_id
_entity_poly.type
_entity_poly.pdbx_seq_one_letter_code
_entity_poly.pdbx_strand_id
1 'polypeptide(L)'
;KDKRPCRVRSSNAGHTLFSGIAATEHAPRLVETLFQPDTFSGWGIRTIARYESRYNPMSYHNGSIWPHDNAIIAMGLARYGYKTETLQITTGLFNASIMMDLHRLPELFCGFDYASGQG
;
A
#
# COMPACT_ATOMS: atom_id res chain seq x y z
N LYS A 1 -26.82 1.03 -6.06
CA LYS A 1 -28.28 1.31 -5.97
C LYS A 1 -28.66 2.08 -4.69
N ASP A 2 -27.96 1.92 -3.56
CA ASP A 2 -28.33 2.64 -2.31
C ASP A 2 -27.41 3.81 -1.91
N LYS A 3 -26.43 4.17 -2.76
CA LYS A 3 -25.40 5.22 -2.51
C LYS A 3 -24.71 5.14 -1.13
N ARG A 4 -24.66 3.95 -0.52
CA ARG A 4 -23.99 3.74 0.77
C ARG A 4 -22.47 3.74 0.60
N PRO A 5 -21.69 4.28 1.55
CA PRO A 5 -20.24 4.18 1.52
C PRO A 5 -19.77 2.73 1.47
N CYS A 6 -18.80 2.46 0.60
CA CYS A 6 -18.13 1.17 0.55
C CYS A 6 -17.14 1.10 1.73
N ARG A 7 -17.45 0.30 2.75
CA ARG A 7 -16.62 0.15 3.95
C ARG A 7 -15.52 -0.89 3.71
N VAL A 8 -14.57 -0.55 2.84
CA VAL A 8 -13.45 -1.41 2.45
C VAL A 8 -12.14 -0.68 2.72
N ARG A 9 -11.23 -1.31 3.47
CA ARG A 9 -9.87 -0.81 3.65
C ARG A 9 -9.09 -1.01 2.35
N SER A 10 -8.73 0.11 1.73
CA SER A 10 -8.07 0.15 0.43
C SER A 10 -6.92 1.16 0.43
N SER A 11 -5.94 0.93 -0.44
CA SER A 11 -4.72 1.73 -0.52
C SER A 11 -4.97 3.19 -0.89
N ASN A 12 -5.99 3.46 -1.72
CA ASN A 12 -6.30 4.80 -2.22
C ASN A 12 -6.68 5.80 -1.11
N ALA A 13 -7.04 5.34 0.09
CA ALA A 13 -7.21 6.21 1.25
C ALA A 13 -5.92 6.98 1.55
N GLY A 14 -4.75 6.40 1.29
CA GLY A 14 -3.45 7.07 1.41
C GLY A 14 -3.25 8.23 0.43
N HIS A 15 -3.99 8.29 -0.69
CA HIS A 15 -3.94 9.42 -1.63
C HIS A 15 -4.49 10.71 -1.01
N THR A 16 -5.27 10.61 0.07
CA THR A 16 -5.74 11.78 0.81
C THR A 16 -4.59 12.56 1.46
N LEU A 17 -3.49 11.88 1.82
CA LEU A 17 -2.25 12.52 2.29
C LEU A 17 -1.51 13.18 1.11
N PHE A 18 -1.44 12.53 -0.04
CA PHE A 18 -0.79 13.09 -1.22
C PHE A 18 -1.47 14.37 -1.72
N SER A 19 -2.80 14.33 -1.82
CA SER A 19 -3.61 15.49 -2.25
C SER A 19 -3.69 16.61 -1.22
N GLY A 20 -3.36 16.34 0.05
CA GLY A 20 -3.47 17.30 1.16
C GLY A 20 -4.90 17.51 1.66
N ILE A 21 -5.87 16.71 1.23
CA ILE A 21 -7.27 16.82 1.69
C ILE A 21 -7.48 16.26 3.10
N ALA A 22 -6.59 15.37 3.56
CA ALA A 22 -6.66 14.82 4.90
C ALA A 22 -6.32 15.88 5.97
N ALA A 23 -7.22 16.08 6.94
CA ALA A 23 -6.88 16.88 8.11
C ALA A 23 -5.71 16.22 8.89
N THR A 24 -4.81 17.04 9.42
CA THR A 24 -3.61 16.55 10.14
C THR A 24 -3.95 15.61 11.29
N GLU A 25 -5.06 15.85 11.99
CA GLU A 25 -5.57 15.00 13.08
C GLU A 25 -6.03 13.60 12.64
N HIS A 26 -6.36 13.41 11.35
CA HIS A 26 -6.76 12.11 10.80
C HIS A 26 -5.59 11.30 10.25
N ALA A 27 -4.46 11.96 9.95
CA ALA A 27 -3.29 11.31 9.38
C ALA A 27 -2.77 10.15 10.25
N PRO A 28 -2.64 10.26 11.60
CA PRO A 28 -2.15 9.16 12.41
C PRO A 28 -2.94 7.87 12.25
N ARG A 29 -4.28 7.96 12.25
CA ARG A 29 -5.17 6.80 12.10
C ARG A 29 -5.07 6.18 10.71
N LEU A 30 -4.94 7.01 9.68
CA LEU A 30 -4.77 6.53 8.31
C LEU A 30 -3.44 5.80 8.15
N VAL A 31 -2.36 6.38 8.68
CA VAL A 31 -1.03 5.76 8.67
C VAL A 31 -1.05 4.43 9.42
N GLU A 32 -1.59 4.40 10.64
CA GLU A 32 -1.74 3.16 11.41
C GLU A 32 -2.49 2.10 10.60
N THR A 33 -3.59 2.46 9.92
CA THR A 33 -4.38 1.53 9.10
C THR A 33 -3.61 1.00 7.90
N LEU A 34 -2.87 1.86 7.19
CA LEU A 34 -2.09 1.48 6.01
C LEU A 34 -0.98 0.49 6.37
N PHE A 35 -0.37 0.65 7.54
CA PHE A 35 0.76 -0.17 7.99
C PHE A 35 0.36 -1.37 8.87
N GLN A 36 -0.94 -1.65 9.03
CA GLN A 36 -1.37 -2.91 9.62
C GLN A 36 -0.90 -4.11 8.77
N PRO A 37 -0.58 -5.27 9.39
CA PRO A 37 -0.07 -6.45 8.65
C PRO A 37 -1.03 -6.99 7.58
N ASP A 38 -2.33 -6.73 7.71
CA ASP A 38 -3.32 -7.13 6.71
C ASP A 38 -3.31 -6.23 5.47
N THR A 39 -2.73 -5.03 5.57
CA THR A 39 -2.69 -4.03 4.50
C THR A 39 -1.29 -3.88 3.92
N PHE A 40 -0.26 -3.72 4.76
CA PHE A 40 1.15 -3.70 4.36
C PHE A 40 1.74 -5.11 4.39
N SER A 41 2.22 -5.57 3.24
CA SER A 41 2.75 -6.94 3.05
C SER A 41 4.23 -7.11 3.43
N GLY A 42 4.95 -6.01 3.69
CA GLY A 42 6.42 -5.98 3.70
C GLY A 42 7.03 -5.58 2.34
N TRP A 43 6.34 -5.86 1.23
CA TRP A 43 6.72 -5.38 -0.11
C TRP A 43 6.09 -4.02 -0.46
N GLY A 44 4.93 -3.75 0.12
CA GLY A 44 4.09 -2.59 -0.18
C GLY A 44 2.68 -2.74 0.37
N ILE A 45 1.91 -1.66 0.26
CA ILE A 45 0.49 -1.56 0.58
C ILE A 45 -0.30 -2.29 -0.51
N ARG A 46 -1.16 -3.23 -0.09
CA ARG A 46 -2.10 -3.93 -0.95
C ARG A 46 -3.24 -3.01 -1.36
N THR A 47 -3.76 -3.21 -2.57
CA THR A 47 -4.92 -2.48 -3.10
C THR A 47 -6.15 -2.57 -2.19
N ILE A 48 -6.38 -3.73 -1.56
CA ILE A 48 -7.31 -3.89 -0.42
C ILE A 48 -6.70 -4.82 0.64
N ALA A 49 -7.10 -4.64 1.90
CA ALA A 49 -6.59 -5.43 3.02
C ALA A 49 -7.00 -6.92 2.93
N ARG A 50 -6.19 -7.82 3.50
CA ARG A 50 -6.34 -9.29 3.45
C ARG A 50 -7.73 -9.81 3.85
N TYR A 51 -8.40 -9.12 4.77
CA TYR A 51 -9.70 -9.55 5.31
C TYR A 51 -10.90 -8.85 4.64
N GLU A 52 -10.67 -8.06 3.59
CA GLU A 52 -11.76 -7.49 2.80
C GLU A 52 -12.39 -8.57 1.92
N SER A 53 -13.72 -8.51 1.71
CA SER A 53 -14.49 -9.60 1.11
C SER A 53 -14.03 -10.00 -0.31
N ARG A 54 -13.35 -9.10 -1.02
CA ARG A 54 -12.85 -9.36 -2.38
C ARG A 54 -11.36 -9.69 -2.44
N TYR A 55 -10.69 -9.79 -1.29
CA TYR A 55 -9.25 -9.99 -1.26
C TYR A 55 -8.83 -11.24 -2.04
N ASN A 56 -7.93 -11.03 -3.00
CA ASN A 56 -7.23 -12.03 -3.77
C ASN A 56 -5.84 -11.45 -4.10
N PRO A 57 -4.75 -12.01 -3.56
CA PRO A 57 -3.40 -11.47 -3.74
C PRO A 57 -2.93 -11.46 -5.20
N MET A 58 -3.55 -12.26 -6.07
CA MET A 58 -3.25 -12.34 -7.51
C MET A 58 -4.21 -11.51 -8.37
N SER A 59 -5.21 -10.88 -7.77
CA SER A 59 -6.20 -10.06 -8.50
C SER A 59 -5.62 -8.70 -8.87
N TYR A 60 -6.01 -8.19 -10.03
CA TYR A 60 -5.56 -6.91 -10.56
C TYR A 60 -5.74 -5.73 -9.58
N HIS A 61 -6.92 -5.53 -8.98
CA HIS A 61 -7.17 -4.44 -8.01
C HIS A 61 -7.73 -4.88 -6.64
N ASN A 62 -7.69 -6.17 -6.33
CA ASN A 62 -8.30 -6.68 -5.09
C ASN A 62 -7.30 -7.41 -4.19
N GLY A 63 -6.05 -6.97 -4.14
CA GLY A 63 -5.08 -7.55 -3.21
C GLY A 63 -3.64 -7.49 -3.69
N SER A 64 -3.42 -7.22 -4.98
CA SER A 64 -2.10 -6.92 -5.53
C SER A 64 -1.50 -5.64 -4.97
N ILE A 65 -0.21 -5.45 -5.22
CA ILE A 65 0.56 -4.27 -4.87
C ILE A 65 0.96 -3.56 -6.16
N TRP A 66 0.70 -2.26 -6.21
CA TRP A 66 1.00 -1.42 -7.35
C TRP A 66 2.11 -0.43 -6.99
N PRO A 67 3.26 -0.44 -7.69
CA PRO A 67 4.35 0.48 -7.45
C PRO A 67 3.96 1.97 -7.51
N HIS A 68 3.16 2.35 -8.50
CA HIS A 68 2.74 3.75 -8.65
C HIS A 68 1.83 4.21 -7.50
N ASP A 69 0.89 3.35 -7.09
CA ASP A 69 -0.03 3.60 -5.98
C ASP A 69 0.75 3.78 -4.66
N ASN A 70 1.70 2.89 -4.42
CA ASN A 70 2.61 2.97 -3.27
C ASN A 70 3.50 4.22 -3.31
N ALA A 71 3.98 4.62 -4.48
CA ALA A 71 4.75 5.86 -4.62
C ALA A 71 3.91 7.10 -4.29
N ILE A 72 2.63 7.15 -4.70
CA ILE A 72 1.71 8.22 -4.34
C ILE A 72 1.52 8.28 -2.82
N ILE A 73 1.30 7.13 -2.18
CA ILE A 73 1.14 7.03 -0.72
C ILE A 73 2.43 7.49 -0.01
N ALA A 74 3.61 7.03 -0.45
CA ALA A 74 4.90 7.44 0.10
C ALA A 74 5.14 8.96 -0.01
N MET A 75 4.78 9.58 -1.14
CA MET A 75 4.85 11.04 -1.29
C MET A 75 3.91 11.77 -0.31
N GLY A 76 2.70 11.24 -0.07
CA GLY A 76 1.77 11.78 0.93
C GLY A 76 2.31 11.66 2.35
N LEU A 77 2.85 10.49 2.71
CA LEU A 77 3.49 10.25 4.01
C LEU A 77 4.64 11.24 4.27
N ALA A 78 5.52 11.42 3.28
CA ALA A 78 6.63 12.36 3.36
C ALA A 78 6.16 13.80 3.60
N ARG A 79 5.09 14.24 2.92
CA ARG A 79 4.49 15.58 3.12
C ARG A 79 3.96 15.80 4.53
N TYR A 80 3.47 14.75 5.19
CA TYR A 80 2.94 14.79 6.55
C TYR A 80 3.99 14.47 7.63
N GLY A 81 5.26 14.23 7.25
CA GLY A 81 6.36 14.00 8.19
C GLY A 81 6.58 12.53 8.60
N TYR A 82 5.84 11.59 8.01
CA TYR A 82 5.94 10.14 8.28
C TYR A 82 7.13 9.50 7.55
N LYS A 83 8.34 9.86 7.97
CA LYS A 83 9.60 9.44 7.33
C LYS A 83 9.85 7.94 7.45
N THR A 84 9.52 7.34 8.58
CA THR A 84 9.72 5.90 8.84
C THR A 84 8.89 5.08 7.86
N GLU A 85 7.62 5.42 7.73
CA GLU A 85 6.63 4.78 6.87
C GLU A 85 6.95 4.99 5.39
N THR A 86 7.42 6.20 5.04
CA THR A 86 7.95 6.47 3.70
C THR A 86 9.10 5.53 3.36
N LEU A 87 10.06 5.37 4.28
CA LEU A 87 11.21 4.48 4.08
C LEU A 87 10.80 3.01 3.98
N GLN A 88 9.81 2.57 4.75
CA GLN A 88 9.29 1.21 4.67
C GLN A 88 8.71 0.89 3.29
N ILE A 89 7.91 1.80 2.70
CA ILE A 89 7.37 1.62 1.35
C ILE A 89 8.48 1.62 0.31
N THR A 90 9.39 2.60 0.35
CA THR A 90 10.44 2.69 -0.68
C THR A 90 11.42 1.52 -0.59
N THR A 91 11.73 1.04 0.61
CA THR A 91 12.54 -0.17 0.82
C THR A 91 11.83 -1.40 0.28
N GLY A 92 10.54 -1.56 0.56
CA GLY A 92 9.73 -2.68 0.03
C GLY A 92 9.72 -2.72 -1.49
N LEU A 93 9.51 -1.56 -2.15
CA LEU A 93 9.54 -1.47 -3.61
C LEU A 93 10.95 -1.69 -4.18
N PHE A 94 11.99 -1.19 -3.52
CA PHE A 94 13.37 -1.43 -3.94
C PHE A 94 13.70 -2.93 -3.88
N ASN A 95 13.39 -3.59 -2.76
CA ASN A 95 13.57 -5.03 -2.62
C ASN A 95 12.78 -5.81 -3.67
N ALA A 96 11.52 -5.41 -3.93
CA ALA A 96 10.71 -6.02 -4.99
C ALA A 96 11.38 -5.87 -6.36
N SER A 97 11.93 -4.70 -6.69
CA SER A 97 12.62 -4.50 -7.96
C SER A 97 13.83 -5.42 -8.13
N ILE A 98 14.58 -5.70 -7.06
CA ILE A 98 15.74 -6.60 -7.12
C ILE A 98 15.32 -8.04 -7.45
N MET A 99 14.14 -8.46 -7.01
CA MET A 99 13.63 -9.82 -7.23
C MET A 99 13.00 -10.01 -8.62
N MET A 100 12.77 -8.94 -9.37
CA MET A 100 12.07 -8.98 -10.66
C MET A 100 13.07 -9.01 -11.83
N ASP A 101 12.64 -9.61 -12.93
CA ASP A 101 13.42 -9.63 -14.16
C ASP A 101 13.85 -8.22 -14.57
N LEU A 102 15.10 -8.11 -15.02
CA LEU A 102 15.73 -6.85 -15.44
C LEU A 102 15.85 -5.79 -14.33
N HIS A 103 15.60 -6.14 -13.07
CA HIS A 103 15.60 -5.26 -11.92
C HIS A 103 14.62 -4.07 -12.05
N ARG A 104 13.43 -4.31 -12.60
CA ARG A 104 12.40 -3.28 -12.82
C ARG A 104 11.13 -3.59 -12.08
N LEU A 105 10.42 -2.54 -11.71
CA LEU A 105 9.08 -2.67 -11.15
C LEU A 105 8.08 -2.97 -12.27
N PRO A 106 7.26 -4.04 -12.16
CA PRO A 106 6.16 -4.30 -13.08
C PRO A 106 5.01 -3.31 -12.83
N GLU A 107 3.95 -3.39 -13.63
CA GLU A 107 2.70 -2.64 -13.40
C GLU A 107 2.13 -2.90 -11.99
N LEU A 108 2.10 -4.17 -11.61
CA LEU A 108 1.66 -4.69 -10.32
C LEU A 108 2.34 -6.03 -10.03
N PHE A 109 2.32 -6.45 -8.78
CA PHE A 109 2.74 -7.80 -8.37
C PHE A 109 1.84 -8.36 -7.26
N CYS A 110 1.93 -9.67 -7.04
CA CYS A 110 1.05 -10.37 -6.11
C CYS A 110 1.24 -9.89 -4.66
N GLY A 111 0.16 -9.67 -3.93
CA GLY A 111 0.16 -9.15 -2.56
C GLY A 111 0.44 -10.19 -1.46
N PHE A 112 1.25 -11.21 -1.73
CA PHE A 112 1.64 -12.18 -0.70
C PHE A 112 2.52 -11.52 0.37
N ASP A 113 2.54 -12.12 1.56
CA ASP A 113 3.38 -11.64 2.66
C ASP A 113 4.87 -11.77 2.28
N TYR A 114 5.69 -10.81 2.72
CA TYR A 114 7.14 -10.95 2.70
C TYR A 114 7.54 -12.10 3.63
N ALA A 115 8.07 -13.18 3.06
CA ALA A 115 8.67 -14.27 3.83
C ALA A 115 10.20 -14.12 3.77
N SER A 116 10.82 -13.73 4.87
CA SER A 116 12.28 -13.77 4.99
C SER A 116 12.76 -15.22 4.89
N GLY A 117 13.66 -15.53 3.95
CA GLY A 117 14.38 -16.81 3.91
C GLY A 117 14.01 -17.76 2.75
N GLN A 118 13.40 -17.27 1.68
CA GLN A 118 13.38 -17.98 0.39
C GLN A 118 14.10 -17.15 -0.67
N GLY A 119 15.42 -17.18 -0.60
CA GLY A 119 16.35 -16.64 -1.57
C GLY A 119 17.60 -17.52 -1.57
#